data_AF-A0A7C5GLR9-F1
#
_entry.id   AF-A0A7C5GLR9-F1
#
_cell.length_a   1.000
_cell.length_b   1.000
_cell.length_c   1.000
_cell.angle_alpha   90.00
_cell.angle_beta   90.00
_cell.angle_gamma   90.00
#
_symmetry.space_group_name_H-M   'P 1'
#
loop_
_entity.id
_entity.type
_entity.pdbx_description
1 polymer ?
#
loop_
_entity_poly.entity_id
_entity_poly.type
_entity_poly.pdbx_seq_one_letter_code
_entity_poly.pdbx_strand_id
1 'polypeptide(L)'
;RENYESYQGQRLLGKVFALEQAMVNGTSSMTIDGQTWTLCGNDYAAETQVKVIAVSDNTLHIAPYQPTHPTQQPAALTFSKDL
;
A
#
# COMPACT_ATOMS: atom_id res chain seq x y z
N ARG A 1 -12.53 29.43 9.98
CA ARG A 1 -11.35 28.66 10.41
C ARG A 1 -11.10 27.66 9.29
N GLU A 2 -10.11 27.94 8.44
CA GLU A 2 -9.83 27.16 7.24
C GLU A 2 -9.33 25.76 7.64
N ASN A 3 -9.94 24.74 7.04
CA ASN A 3 -9.61 23.33 7.20
C ASN A 3 -8.23 23.02 6.56
N TYR A 4 -7.14 23.34 7.26
CA TYR A 4 -5.79 22.99 6.80
C TYR A 4 -5.52 21.48 6.83
N GLU A 5 -6.25 20.72 7.66
CA GLU A 5 -6.07 19.27 7.80
C GLU A 5 -6.55 18.51 6.56
N SER A 6 -7.59 19.00 5.88
CA SER A 6 -8.12 18.38 4.66
C SER A 6 -7.14 18.45 3.48
N TYR A 7 -6.22 19.42 3.45
CA TYR A 7 -5.27 19.59 2.34
C TYR A 7 -4.14 18.57 2.36
N GLN A 8 -3.68 18.12 3.53
CA GLN A 8 -2.54 17.19 3.59
C GLN A 8 -2.92 15.80 3.06
N GLY A 9 -4.10 15.30 3.47
CA GLY A 9 -4.60 14.01 3.00
C GLY A 9 -4.80 13.99 1.48
N GLN A 10 -5.32 15.06 0.88
CA GLN A 10 -5.51 15.15 -0.57
C GLN A 10 -4.20 15.00 -1.37
N ARG A 11 -3.06 15.43 -0.81
CA ARG A 11 -1.74 15.26 -1.46
C ARG A 11 -1.24 13.81 -1.46
N LEU A 12 -1.84 12.97 -0.62
CA LEU A 12 -1.54 11.53 -0.55
C LEU A 12 -2.35 10.73 -1.57
N LEU A 13 -3.43 11.31 -2.11
CA LEU A 13 -4.26 10.65 -3.10
C LEU A 13 -3.43 10.25 -4.33
N GLY A 14 -3.49 8.98 -4.70
CA GLY A 14 -2.74 8.42 -5.82
C GLY A 14 -1.29 8.06 -5.52
N LYS A 15 -0.76 8.39 -4.33
CA LYS A 15 0.57 7.92 -3.92
C LYS A 15 0.55 6.43 -3.57
N VAL A 16 1.69 5.79 -3.81
CA VAL A 16 1.94 4.40 -3.46
C VAL A 16 2.88 4.37 -2.26
N PHE A 17 2.54 3.54 -1.28
CA PHE A 17 3.32 3.32 -0.07
C PHE A 17 3.54 1.82 0.13
N ALA A 18 4.64 1.43 0.75
CA ALA A 18 4.84 0.07 1.22
C ALA A 18 4.36 -0.01 2.67
N LEU A 19 3.51 -0.98 2.98
CA LEU A 19 3.05 -1.20 4.35
C LEU A 19 4.23 -1.60 5.24
N GLU A 20 4.48 -0.87 6.33
CA GLU A 20 5.52 -1.27 7.30
C GLU A 20 5.11 -2.51 8.10
N GLN A 21 3.80 -2.68 8.27
CA GLN A 21 3.18 -3.73 9.07
C GLN A 21 1.96 -4.29 8.34
N ALA A 22 1.69 -5.58 8.54
CA ALA A 22 0.54 -6.23 7.94
C ALA A 22 -0.76 -5.54 8.40
N MET A 23 -1.70 -5.41 7.48
CA MET A 23 -3.06 -5.00 7.80
C MET A 23 -3.84 -6.21 8.28
N VAL A 24 -4.54 -6.04 9.41
CA VAL A 24 -5.37 -7.07 10.03
C VAL A 24 -6.77 -6.50 10.21
N ASN A 25 -7.78 -7.19 9.71
CA ASN A 25 -9.17 -6.72 9.60
C ASN A 25 -9.31 -5.47 8.72
N GLY A 26 -8.51 -5.37 7.66
CA GLY A 26 -8.60 -4.30 6.67
C GLY A 26 -8.28 -2.90 7.22
N THR A 27 -7.68 -2.82 8.40
CA THR A 27 -7.36 -1.54 9.05
C THR A 27 -5.95 -1.57 9.60
N SER A 28 -5.20 -0.48 9.45
CA SER A 28 -3.90 -0.27 10.11
C SER A 28 -3.65 1.21 10.35
N SER A 29 -2.70 1.54 11.20
CA SER A 29 -2.23 2.92 11.42
C SER A 29 -0.85 3.10 10.80
N MET A 30 -0.63 4.20 10.09
CA MET A 30 0.67 4.52 9.50
C MET A 30 1.01 5.99 9.72
N THR A 31 2.27 6.27 10.04
CA THR A 31 2.76 7.65 10.18
C THR A 31 3.35 8.10 8.85
N ILE A 32 2.73 9.09 8.22
CA ILE A 32 3.15 9.66 6.92
C ILE A 32 3.44 11.14 7.13
N ASP A 33 4.63 11.59 6.76
CA ASP A 33 5.07 12.99 6.92
C ASP A 33 4.91 13.52 8.36
N GLY A 34 5.04 12.65 9.36
CA GLY A 34 4.89 13.00 10.78
C GLY A 34 3.45 13.05 11.28
N GLN A 35 2.45 12.73 10.45
CA GLN A 35 1.05 12.61 10.84
C GLN A 35 0.60 11.16 10.83
N THR A 36 -0.10 10.74 11.88
CA THR A 36 -0.70 9.39 11.96
C THR A 36 -2.00 9.35 11.17
N TRP A 37 -2.05 8.44 10.19
CA TRP A 37 -3.22 8.19 9.34
C TRP A 37 -3.77 6.79 9.61
N THR A 38 -5.09 6.65 9.55
CA THR A 38 -5.75 5.35 9.57
C THR A 38 -5.86 4.83 8.14
N LEU A 39 -5.21 3.72 7.83
CA LEU A 39 -5.35 3.03 6.56
C LEU A 39 -6.57 2.11 6.61
N CYS A 40 -7.42 2.18 5.58
CA CYS A 40 -8.60 1.35 5.41
C CYS A 40 -8.54 0.65 4.04
N GLY A 41 -8.69 -0.67 4.02
CA GLY A 41 -8.52 -1.49 2.83
C GLY A 41 -8.81 -2.96 3.12
N ASN A 42 -8.19 -3.85 2.36
CA ASN A 42 -8.25 -5.29 2.60
C ASN A 42 -7.10 -5.73 3.51
N ASP A 43 -7.10 -7.01 3.92
CA ASP A 43 -5.95 -7.59 4.60
C ASP A 43 -4.78 -7.72 3.62
N TYR A 44 -3.68 -7.05 3.93
CA TYR A 44 -2.45 -7.06 3.14
C TYR A 44 -1.29 -7.43 4.05
N ALA A 45 -0.33 -8.18 3.51
CA ALA A 45 0.90 -8.51 4.23
C ALA A 45 1.76 -7.25 4.45
N ALA A 46 2.65 -7.30 5.43
CA ALA A 46 3.72 -6.31 5.54
C ALA A 46 4.51 -6.24 4.23
N GLU A 47 5.10 -5.09 3.94
CA GLU A 47 5.85 -4.76 2.72
C GLU A 47 5.02 -4.75 1.42
N THR A 48 3.70 -5.01 1.50
CA THR A 48 2.82 -4.90 0.33
C THR A 48 2.75 -3.45 -0.12
N GLN A 49 2.94 -3.23 -1.42
CA GLN A 49 2.72 -1.93 -2.04
C GLN A 49 1.22 -1.67 -2.17
N VAL A 50 0.78 -0.54 -1.66
CA VAL A 50 -0.63 -0.11 -1.66
C VAL A 50 -0.73 1.32 -2.15
N LYS A 51 -1.77 1.62 -2.93
CA LYS A 51 -2.05 2.94 -3.48
C LYS A 51 -3.22 3.57 -2.75
N VAL A 52 -3.10 4.83 -2.37
CA VAL A 52 -4.22 5.61 -1.84
C VAL A 52 -5.19 5.94 -2.98
N ILE A 53 -6.42 5.45 -2.85
CA ILE A 53 -7.49 5.63 -3.85
C ILE A 53 -8.55 6.64 -3.40
N ALA A 54 -8.69 6.87 -2.10
CA ALA A 54 -9.53 7.92 -1.54
C ALA A 54 -9.01 8.38 -0.17
N VAL A 55 -9.44 9.56 0.25
CA VAL A 55 -9.05 10.19 1.52
C VAL A 55 -10.33 10.70 2.19
N SER A 56 -10.51 10.38 3.47
CA SER A 56 -11.69 10.77 4.26
C SER A 56 -11.25 11.24 5.63
N ASP A 57 -11.26 12.55 5.85
CA ASP A 57 -10.81 13.25 7.07
C ASP A 57 -9.38 12.86 7.51
N ASN A 58 -9.23 11.77 8.27
CA ASN A 58 -7.95 11.22 8.74
C ASN A 58 -7.76 9.73 8.39
N THR A 59 -8.59 9.23 7.46
CA THR A 59 -8.60 7.85 6.96
C THR A 59 -8.17 7.84 5.48
N LEU A 60 -7.22 6.98 5.15
CA LEU A 60 -6.75 6.74 3.79
C LEU A 60 -7.30 5.42 3.30
N HIS A 61 -8.13 5.46 2.26
CA HIS A 61 -8.57 4.26 1.58
C HIS A 61 -7.49 3.79 0.62
N ILE A 62 -7.06 2.55 0.77
CA ILE A 62 -5.95 1.97 0.01
C ILE A 62 -6.34 0.69 -0.72
N ALA A 63 -5.79 0.54 -1.91
CA ALA A 63 -5.93 -0.63 -2.78
C ALA A 63 -4.56 -1.27 -3.01
N PRO A 64 -4.47 -2.58 -3.30
CA PRO A 64 -3.20 -3.20 -3.59
C PRO A 64 -2.63 -2.57 -4.86
N TYR A 65 -1.44 -2.01 -4.76
CA TYR A 65 -0.65 -1.62 -5.92
C TYR A 65 0.23 -2.81 -6.25
N GLN A 66 -0.31 -3.74 -7.03
CA GLN A 66 0.54 -4.66 -7.74
C GLN A 66 1.10 -3.88 -8.93
N PRO A 67 2.39 -3.46 -8.93
CA PRO A 67 3.04 -3.27 -10.20
C PRO A 67 2.89 -4.62 -10.88
N THR A 68 2.12 -4.66 -11.96
CA THR A 68 2.05 -5.83 -12.82
C THR A 68 3.46 -6.04 -13.31
N HIS A 69 4.25 -6.79 -12.54
CA HIS A 69 5.51 -7.33 -12.99
C HIS A 69 5.08 -8.59 -13.72
N PRO A 70 5.11 -8.65 -15.07
CA PRO A 70 4.84 -9.87 -15.81
C PRO A 70 5.92 -10.95 -15.61
N THR A 71 6.55 -11.00 -14.43
CA THR A 71 7.73 -11.81 -14.15
C THR A 71 7.54 -12.62 -12.86
N GLN A 72 6.41 -13.31 -12.76
CA GLN A 72 6.45 -14.69 -12.24
C GLN A 72 6.85 -15.61 -13.39
N GLN A 73 8.08 -15.44 -13.85
CA GLN A 73 8.78 -16.51 -14.55
C GLN A 73 9.37 -17.35 -13.42
N PRO A 74 8.91 -18.60 -13.20
CA PRO A 74 9.56 -19.46 -12.23
C PRO A 74 10.98 -19.68 -12.73
N ALA A 75 11.94 -19.09 -12.02
CA ALA A 75 13.31 -19.56 -12.02
C ALA A 75 13.31 -20.94 -11.35
N ALA A 76 12.94 -21.96 -12.10
CA ALA A 76 13.26 -23.35 -11.82
C ALA A 76 14.24 -23.78 -12.92
N LEU A 77 15.52 -23.51 -12.68
CA LEU A 77 16.51 -24.52 -12.31
C LEU A 77 16.86 -25.45 -13.48
N THR A 78 18.00 -25.13 -14.09
CA THR A 78 18.82 -25.99 -14.94
C THR A 78 18.80 -27.43 -14.44
N PHE A 79 18.28 -28.35 -15.26
CA PHE A 79 18.78 -29.72 -15.31
C PHE A 79 19.37 -29.95 -16.68
N SER A 80 20.66 -29.64 -16.80
CA SER A 80 21.53 -30.31 -17.75
C SER A 80 21.61 -31.77 -17.32
N LYS A 81 20.98 -32.70 -18.05
CA LYS A 81 21.39 -34.12 -18.06
C LYS A 81 20.75 -34.91 -19.20
N ASP A 82 21.61 -35.42 -20.08
CA ASP A 82 21.50 -36.62 -20.93
C ASP A 82 20.20 -36.89 -21.74
N LEU A 83 20.27 -36.80 -23.08
CA LEU A 83 20.36 -37.96 -23.99
C LEU A 83 20.68 -37.51 -25.43
#